data_AF-A0A7Y4XT69-F1
#
_entry.id   AF-A0A7Y4XT69-F1
#
_cell.length_a   1.000
_cell.length_b   1.000
_cell.length_c   1.000
_cell.angle_alpha   90.00
_cell.angle_beta   90.00
_cell.angle_gamma   90.00
#
_symmetry.space_group_name_H-M   'P 1'
#
loop_
_entity.id
_entity.type
_entity.pdbx_description
1 polymer ?
#
loop_
_entity_poly.entity_id
_entity_poly.type
_entity_poly.pdbx_seq_one_letter_code
_entity_poly.pdbx_strand_id
1 'polypeptide(L)'
;MKLTKIIVVALVVATSCASEIEIASSDVPTAVMTAFNSKYPQAKDVEWEIEKQDGKLYYEAEFKTDGKKMEAYFRPDGTFSKVE
;
A
#
# COMPACT_ATOMS: atom_id res chain seq x y z
N MET A 1 35.37 -12.93 4.77
CA MET A 1 35.65 -13.92 5.83
C MET A 1 35.01 -13.44 7.12
N LYS A 2 34.09 -14.25 7.68
CA LYS A 2 33.66 -14.30 9.10
C LYS A 2 32.91 -13.05 9.59
N LEU A 3 31.89 -13.13 10.44
CA LEU A 3 31.60 -14.11 11.47
C LEU A 3 30.11 -14.45 11.55
N THR A 4 29.84 -15.75 11.72
CA THR A 4 28.60 -16.31 12.22
C THR A 4 28.64 -16.35 13.76
N LYS A 5 27.58 -15.95 14.44
CA LYS A 5 27.18 -16.51 15.75
C LYS A 5 25.66 -16.66 15.79
N ILE A 6 25.24 -17.92 15.90
CA ILE A 6 23.87 -18.41 16.03
C ILE A 6 23.46 -18.33 17.51
N ILE A 7 22.18 -18.05 17.81
CA ILE A 7 21.32 -18.86 18.69
C ILE A 7 19.87 -18.36 18.57
N VAL A 8 18.99 -19.34 18.41
CA VAL A 8 17.57 -19.30 18.06
C VAL A 8 16.72 -18.90 19.27
N VAL A 9 15.79 -17.98 19.06
CA VAL A 9 14.50 -17.95 19.78
C VAL A 9 13.43 -17.99 18.71
N ALA A 10 12.78 -19.14 18.58
CA ALA A 10 11.63 -19.33 17.72
C ALA A 10 10.43 -18.63 18.38
N LEU A 11 10.24 -17.36 18.07
CA LEU A 11 8.92 -16.75 18.08
C LEU A 11 8.43 -16.84 16.64
N VAL A 12 7.46 -17.72 16.38
CA VAL A 12 6.71 -17.70 15.13
C VAL A 12 5.87 -16.44 15.18
N VAL A 13 6.49 -15.30 14.88
CA VAL A 13 5.75 -14.13 14.42
C VAL A 13 5.22 -14.58 13.07
N ALA A 14 3.92 -14.83 13.00
CA ALA A 14 3.24 -14.96 11.73
C ALA A 14 3.45 -13.62 11.01
N THR A 15 4.53 -13.55 10.24
CA THR A 15 4.74 -12.52 9.23
C THR A 15 3.59 -12.68 8.26
N SER A 16 2.53 -11.88 8.46
CA SER A 16 1.58 -11.59 7.41
C SER A 16 2.39 -10.95 6.30
N CYS A 17 2.85 -11.77 5.35
CA CYS A 17 3.26 -11.25 4.06
C CYS A 17 2.00 -10.63 3.47
N ALA A 18 1.80 -9.34 3.71
CA ALA A 18 0.99 -8.52 2.83
C ALA A 18 1.57 -8.75 1.44
N SER A 19 0.83 -9.47 0.60
CA SER A 19 1.18 -9.61 -0.80
C SER A 19 0.58 -8.42 -1.51
N GLU A 20 1.42 -7.48 -1.89
CA GLU A 20 1.06 -6.39 -2.78
C GLU A 20 1.23 -6.84 -4.24
N ILE A 21 0.34 -6.37 -5.10
CA ILE A 21 0.39 -6.61 -6.54
C ILE A 21 0.32 -5.25 -7.23
N GLU A 22 1.42 -4.84 -7.85
CA GLU A 22 1.46 -3.65 -8.70
C GLU A 22 0.45 -3.80 -9.85
N ILE A 23 -0.31 -2.73 -10.10
CA ILE A 23 -1.31 -2.66 -11.16
C ILE A 23 -1.16 -1.38 -11.97
N ALA A 24 -1.61 -1.42 -13.23
CA ALA A 24 -1.67 -0.21 -14.02
C ALA A 24 -2.77 0.73 -13.47
N SER A 25 -2.57 2.04 -13.59
CA SER A 25 -3.58 3.04 -13.21
C SER A 25 -4.93 2.83 -13.92
N SER A 26 -4.94 2.19 -15.10
CA SER A 26 -6.15 1.83 -15.84
C SER A 26 -6.98 0.73 -15.18
N ASP A 27 -6.36 -0.07 -14.30
CA ASP A 27 -7.01 -1.18 -13.60
C ASP A 27 -7.59 -0.75 -12.24
N VAL A 28 -7.35 0.51 -11.84
CA VAL A 28 -7.89 1.11 -10.63
C VAL A 28 -9.35 1.50 -10.84
N PRO A 29 -10.29 1.07 -9.98
CA PRO A 29 -11.69 1.45 -10.08
C PRO A 29 -11.88 2.98 -10.12
N THR A 30 -12.80 3.46 -10.94
CA THR A 30 -13.09 4.90 -11.09
C THR A 30 -13.42 5.55 -9.74
N ALA A 31 -14.11 4.84 -8.84
CA ALA A 31 -14.43 5.34 -7.51
C ALA A 31 -13.19 5.61 -6.66
N VAL A 32 -12.20 4.70 -6.70
CA VAL A 32 -10.90 4.85 -6.02
C VAL A 32 -10.12 6.01 -6.62
N MET A 33 -9.99 6.06 -7.94
CA MET A 33 -9.28 7.12 -8.64
C MET A 33 -9.89 8.51 -8.33
N THR A 34 -11.22 8.59 -8.30
CA THR A 34 -11.93 9.83 -7.96
C THR A 34 -11.69 10.25 -6.51
N ALA A 35 -11.76 9.30 -5.58
CA ALA A 35 -11.53 9.55 -4.16
C ALA A 35 -10.09 10.00 -3.89
N PHE A 36 -9.11 9.34 -4.50
CA PHE A 36 -7.70 9.69 -4.39
C PHE A 36 -7.42 11.09 -4.92
N ASN A 37 -7.81 11.38 -6.17
CA ASN A 37 -7.57 12.69 -6.79
C ASN A 37 -8.25 13.83 -6.03
N SER A 38 -9.42 13.58 -5.45
CA SER A 38 -10.12 14.57 -4.62
C SER A 38 -9.40 14.83 -3.29
N LYS A 39 -8.80 13.78 -2.70
CA LYS A 39 -8.15 13.85 -1.38
C LYS A 39 -6.70 14.36 -1.47
N TYR A 40 -5.99 14.01 -2.53
CA TYR A 40 -4.58 14.33 -2.75
C TYR A 40 -4.37 15.03 -4.11
N PRO A 41 -4.96 16.23 -4.34
CA PRO A 41 -4.92 16.91 -5.64
C PRO A 41 -3.52 17.38 -6.06
N GLN A 42 -2.54 17.34 -5.16
CA GLN A 42 -1.14 17.71 -5.42
C GLN A 42 -0.20 16.49 -5.49
N ALA A 43 -0.75 15.27 -5.43
CA ALA A 43 0.03 14.05 -5.54
C ALA A 43 0.78 13.98 -6.87
N LYS A 44 2.00 13.45 -6.81
CA LYS A 44 2.88 13.21 -7.96
C LYS A 44 3.49 11.83 -7.84
N ASP A 45 4.05 11.32 -8.93
CA ASP A 45 4.73 10.01 -8.97
C ASP A 45 3.83 8.92 -8.35
N VAL A 46 2.60 8.80 -8.84
CA VAL A 46 1.58 7.91 -8.26
C VAL A 46 1.73 6.51 -8.84
N GLU A 47 1.98 5.53 -7.97
CA GLU A 47 2.03 4.11 -8.25
C GLU A 47 0.88 3.41 -7.52
N TRP A 48 0.35 2.33 -8.10
CA TRP A 48 -0.85 1.67 -7.61
C TRP A 48 -0.61 0.19 -7.36
N GLU A 49 -1.09 -0.26 -6.20
CA GLU A 49 -1.00 -1.66 -5.81
C GLU A 49 -2.34 -2.16 -5.26
N ILE A 50 -2.53 -3.47 -5.36
CA ILE A 50 -3.62 -4.18 -4.70
C ILE A 50 -3.06 -4.95 -3.53
N GLU A 51 -3.57 -4.67 -2.33
CA GLU A 51 -3.20 -5.37 -1.11
C GLU A 51 -4.42 -6.08 -0.51
N LYS A 52 -4.19 -7.24 0.13
CA LYS A 52 -5.19 -7.89 0.98
C LYS A 52 -4.73 -7.92 2.43
N GLN A 53 -5.34 -7.09 3.26
CA GLN A 53 -5.09 -7.05 4.70
C GLN A 53 -6.35 -7.53 5.45
N ASP A 54 -6.20 -8.51 6.33
CA ASP A 54 -7.28 -9.09 7.16
C ASP A 54 -8.52 -9.53 6.36
N GLY A 55 -8.29 -10.12 5.17
CA GLY A 55 -9.36 -10.57 4.27
C GLY A 55 -10.09 -9.43 3.54
N LYS A 56 -9.64 -8.19 3.65
CA LYS A 56 -10.18 -7.02 2.94
C LYS A 56 -9.24 -6.62 1.82
N LEU A 57 -9.81 -6.31 0.67
CA LEU A 57 -9.09 -5.78 -0.49
C LEU A 57 -8.92 -4.27 -0.35
N TYR A 58 -7.71 -3.79 -0.60
CA TYR A 58 -7.37 -2.38 -0.69
C TYR A 58 -6.68 -2.08 -2.01
N TYR A 59 -6.92 -0.86 -2.50
CA TYR A 59 -6.11 -0.21 -3.52
C TYR A 59 -5.23 0.79 -2.79
N GLU A 60 -3.93 0.55 -2.85
CA GLU A 60 -2.91 1.42 -2.28
C GLU A 60 -2.40 2.35 -3.37
N ALA A 61 -2.39 3.65 -3.07
CA ALA A 61 -1.70 4.65 -3.86
C ALA A 61 -0.42 5.04 -3.13
N GLU A 62 0.72 4.71 -3.70
CA GLU A 62 2.00 5.25 -3.28
C GLU A 62 2.27 6.53 -4.08
N PHE A 63 2.57 7.65 -3.42
CA PHE A 63 2.73 8.93 -4.10
C PHE A 63 3.61 9.90 -3.33
N LYS A 64 4.06 10.96 -4.01
CA LYS A 64 4.75 12.09 -3.38
C LYS A 64 3.83 13.29 -3.21
N THR A 65 3.86 13.87 -2.02
CA THR A 65 3.27 15.19 -1.71
C THR A 65 4.19 15.96 -0.77
N ASP A 66 4.34 17.27 -0.97
CA ASP A 66 5.23 18.13 -0.17
C ASP A 66 6.67 17.58 -0.01
N GLY A 67 7.17 16.89 -1.04
CA GLY A 67 8.49 16.28 -1.06
C GLY A 67 8.64 14.99 -0.23
N LYS A 68 7.54 14.43 0.28
CA LYS A 68 7.51 13.19 1.06
C LYS A 68 6.75 12.10 0.31
N LYS A 69 7.20 10.85 0.43
CA LYS A 69 6.44 9.67 -0.01
C LYS A 69 5.35 9.39 1.03
N MET A 70 4.17 9.03 0.57
CA MET A 70 2.98 8.68 1.35
C MET A 70 2.30 7.47 0.70
N GLU A 71 1.60 6.67 1.49
CA GLU A 71 0.83 5.51 1.03
C GLU A 71 -0.62 5.68 1.49
N ALA A 72 -1.58 5.71 0.55
CA ALA A 72 -3.00 5.90 0.88
C ALA A 72 -3.85 4.73 0.42
N TYR A 73 -4.66 4.21 1.34
CA TYR A 73 -5.41 2.98 1.15
C TYR A 73 -6.90 3.26 0.95
N PHE A 74 -7.46 2.70 -0.11
CA PHE A 74 -8.87 2.84 -0.47
C PHE A 74 -9.53 1.48 -0.63
N ARG A 75 -10.80 1.38 -0.24
CA ARG A 75 -11.63 0.20 -0.55
C ARG A 75 -12.10 0.27 -2.01
N PRO A 76 -12.54 -0.85 -2.62
CA PRO A 76 -12.97 -0.87 -4.03
C PRO A 76 -14.10 0.11 -4.38
N ASP A 77 -14.90 0.53 -3.38
CA ASP A 77 -15.97 1.52 -3.54
C ASP A 77 -15.50 2.98 -3.43
N GLY A 78 -14.19 3.22 -3.29
CA GLY A 78 -13.59 4.54 -3.12
C GLY A 78 -13.53 5.02 -1.67
N THR A 79 -13.97 4.23 -0.69
CA THR A 79 -13.88 4.60 0.73
C THR A 79 -12.42 4.67 1.17
N PHE A 80 -11.97 5.86 1.56
CA PHE A 80 -10.66 6.05 2.19
C PHE A 80 -10.57 5.29 3.53
N SER A 81 -9.48 4.55 3.73
CA SER A 81 -9.27 3.72 4.92
C SER A 81 -8.20 4.28 5.83
N LYS A 82 -6.97 4.44 5.34
CA LYS A 82 -5.82 4.93 6.12
C LYS A 82 -4.79 5.59 5.19
N VAL A 83 -3.86 6.32 5.80
CA VAL A 83 -2.65 6.85 5.15
C VAL A 83 -1.45 6.52 6.03
N GLU A 84 -0.33 6.18 5.41
CA GLU A 84 0.98 5.94 6.04
C GLU A 84 2.03 6.92 5.50
#